data_AF-E9H871-F1
#
_entry.id   AF-E9H871-F1
#
_cell.length_a   1.000
_cell.length_b   1.000
_cell.length_c   1.000
_cell.angle_alpha   90.00
_cell.angle_beta   90.00
_cell.angle_gamma   90.00
#
_symmetry.space_group_name_H-M   'P 1'
#
loop_
_entity.id
_entity.type
_entity.pdbx_description
1 polymer ?
#
loop_
_entity_poly.entity_id
_entity_poly.type
_entity_poly.pdbx_seq_one_letter_code
_entity_poly.pdbx_strand_id
1 'polypeptide(L)'
;MNQFTGSMARESQFYFFLSNQRRRHEQPSLSLSRVKNTPKAFEKFENFVNNKDFHQATERAVKNPLGKDAQHILKSTAPYIQMSGKHVAFSPMERNDAMTSLCAITQRYGTPSVFLTVSPDDTHHPLTLRIAFPSTSNVKFPAKPEKFIEALINEDEEYDQVSISQLAIHKLVTDSPHASATVFKLIMEIYSVNYSKYHYRRQQKNYAIIK
;
A
#
# COMPACT_ATOMS: atom_id res chain seq x y z
N MET A 1 3.37 -34.86 5.71
CA MET A 1 2.17 -34.00 5.82
C MET A 1 2.69 -32.62 6.25
N ASN A 2 2.85 -31.69 5.30
CA ASN A 2 3.61 -30.43 5.46
C ASN A 2 2.69 -29.24 5.74
N GLN A 3 1.75 -29.37 6.66
CA GLN A 3 0.72 -28.35 6.89
C GLN A 3 1.25 -27.09 7.61
N PHE A 4 2.40 -27.18 8.29
CA PHE A 4 2.87 -26.15 9.23
C PHE A 4 4.22 -25.52 8.88
N THR A 5 4.78 -25.79 7.69
CA THR A 5 6.17 -25.40 7.38
C THR A 5 6.39 -23.89 7.25
N GLY A 6 5.34 -23.10 6.97
CA GLY A 6 5.42 -21.63 6.92
C GLY A 6 6.48 -21.07 5.96
N SER A 7 7.09 -21.89 5.11
CA SER A 7 8.30 -21.56 4.35
C SER A 7 8.05 -20.41 3.38
N MET A 8 6.91 -20.43 2.70
CA MET A 8 6.49 -19.35 1.80
C MET A 8 6.27 -18.02 2.52
N ALA A 9 5.95 -18.05 3.83
CA ALA A 9 5.73 -16.84 4.62
C ALA A 9 7.04 -16.17 5.07
N ARG A 10 8.17 -16.86 4.91
CA ARG A 10 9.52 -16.33 5.20
C ARG A 10 10.29 -15.99 3.93
N GLU A 11 9.85 -16.49 2.78
CA GLU A 11 10.53 -16.28 1.50
C GLU A 11 10.27 -14.87 0.94
N SER A 12 11.28 -14.01 1.02
CA SER A 12 11.23 -12.64 0.50
C SER A 12 10.92 -12.58 -1.00
N GLN A 13 11.48 -13.50 -1.79
CA GLN A 13 11.26 -13.54 -3.24
C GLN A 13 9.79 -13.79 -3.58
N PHE A 14 9.11 -14.60 -2.77
CA PHE A 14 7.69 -14.87 -2.96
C PHE A 14 6.84 -13.62 -2.74
N TYR A 15 7.16 -12.80 -1.72
CA TYR A 15 6.47 -11.52 -1.52
C TYR A 15 6.66 -10.56 -2.69
N PHE A 16 7.89 -10.44 -3.20
CA PHE A 16 8.14 -9.60 -4.38
C PHE A 16 7.42 -10.12 -5.62
N PHE A 17 7.38 -11.44 -5.81
CA PHE A 17 6.63 -12.07 -6.89
C PHE A 17 5.13 -11.75 -6.78
N LEU A 18 4.50 -12.00 -5.62
CA LEU A 18 3.09 -11.71 -5.42
C LEU A 18 2.77 -10.22 -5.59
N SER A 19 3.63 -9.34 -5.07
CA SER A 19 3.46 -7.89 -5.23
C SER A 19 3.53 -7.48 -6.70
N ASN A 20 4.50 -8.02 -7.45
CA ASN A 20 4.63 -7.77 -8.88
C ASN A 20 3.41 -8.27 -9.66
N GLN A 21 2.96 -9.50 -9.39
CA GLN A 21 1.76 -10.05 -10.05
C GLN A 21 0.53 -9.20 -9.76
N ARG A 22 0.31 -8.83 -8.49
CA ARG A 22 -0.79 -7.97 -8.08
C ARG A 22 -0.79 -6.65 -8.83
N ARG A 23 0.36 -5.95 -8.87
CA ARG A 23 0.49 -4.65 -9.58
C ARG A 23 0.22 -4.79 -11.08
N ARG A 24 0.71 -5.87 -11.71
CA ARG A 24 0.49 -6.14 -13.15
C ARG A 24 -0.98 -6.41 -13.48
N HIS A 25 -1.77 -6.93 -12.55
CA HIS A 25 -3.21 -7.15 -12.75
C HIS A 25 -4.06 -5.92 -12.40
N GLU A 26 -3.69 -5.15 -11.37
CA GLU A 26 -4.41 -3.94 -10.96
C GLU A 26 -4.37 -2.86 -12.05
N GLN A 27 -3.23 -2.64 -12.71
CA GLN A 27 -3.10 -1.56 -13.71
C GLN A 27 -4.03 -1.71 -14.93
N PRO A 28 -4.05 -2.86 -15.64
CA PRO A 28 -4.88 -3.00 -16.83
C PRO A 28 -6.38 -3.03 -16.50
N SER A 29 -6.76 -3.56 -15.34
CA SER A 29 -8.17 -3.64 -14.93
C SER A 29 -8.80 -2.26 -14.75
N LEU A 30 -8.07 -1.32 -14.14
CA LEU A 30 -8.51 0.06 -13.96
C LEU A 30 -8.58 0.82 -15.28
N SER A 31 -7.57 0.68 -16.14
CA SER A 31 -7.59 1.29 -17.47
C SER A 31 -8.74 0.74 -18.32
N LEU A 32 -8.95 -0.58 -18.33
CA LEU A 32 -10.04 -1.22 -19.06
C LEU A 32 -11.41 -0.74 -18.59
N SER A 33 -11.61 -0.62 -17.28
CA SER A 33 -12.87 -0.12 -16.70
C SER A 33 -13.17 1.30 -17.19
N ARG A 34 -12.13 2.14 -17.32
CA ARG A 34 -12.27 3.51 -17.81
C ARG A 34 -12.53 3.58 -19.30
N VAL A 35 -11.86 2.74 -20.10
CA VAL A 35 -12.15 2.58 -21.54
C VAL A 35 -13.62 2.20 -21.76
N LYS A 36 -14.12 1.23 -20.98
CA LYS A 36 -15.53 0.81 -21.04
C LYS A 36 -16.51 1.92 -20.64
N ASN A 37 -16.16 2.75 -19.66
CA ASN A 37 -17.02 3.85 -19.20
C ASN A 37 -17.00 5.08 -20.14
N THR A 38 -15.96 5.26 -20.96
CA THR A 38 -15.84 6.36 -21.92
C THR A 38 -15.50 5.89 -23.34
N PRO A 39 -16.40 5.12 -24.01
CA PRO A 39 -16.09 4.48 -25.28
C PRO A 39 -15.83 5.50 -26.41
N LYS A 40 -16.66 6.55 -26.51
CA LYS A 40 -16.54 7.61 -27.54
C LYS A 40 -15.19 8.33 -27.52
N ALA A 41 -14.64 8.57 -26.32
CA ALA A 41 -13.35 9.22 -26.16
C ALA A 41 -12.21 8.31 -26.64
N PHE A 42 -12.35 6.99 -26.45
CA PHE A 42 -11.34 6.03 -26.86
C PHE A 42 -11.41 5.73 -28.37
N GLU A 43 -12.60 5.70 -28.95
CA GLU A 43 -12.81 5.62 -30.40
C GLU A 43 -12.15 6.81 -31.13
N LYS A 44 -12.28 8.03 -30.58
CA LYS A 44 -11.58 9.21 -31.11
C LYS A 44 -10.06 9.05 -31.09
N PHE A 45 -9.52 8.44 -30.05
CA PHE A 45 -8.09 8.17 -29.94
C PHE A 45 -7.65 7.08 -30.90
N GLU A 46 -8.40 6.00 -31.02
CA GLU A 46 -8.15 4.92 -31.96
C GLU A 46 -8.12 5.46 -33.40
N ASN A 47 -9.12 6.25 -33.78
CA ASN A 47 -9.16 6.90 -35.10
C ASN A 47 -7.99 7.85 -35.32
N PHE A 48 -7.56 8.56 -34.28
CA PHE A 48 -6.42 9.48 -34.35
C PHE A 48 -5.10 8.72 -34.56
N VAL A 49 -4.84 7.66 -33.79
CA VAL A 49 -3.59 6.89 -33.85
C VAL A 49 -3.50 6.05 -35.12
N ASN A 50 -4.63 5.52 -35.59
CA ASN A 50 -4.68 4.70 -36.81
C ASN A 50 -4.71 5.52 -38.11
N ASN A 51 -4.76 6.85 -38.04
CA ASN A 51 -4.71 7.70 -39.23
C ASN A 51 -3.31 7.67 -39.86
N LYS A 52 -3.22 7.57 -41.19
CA LYS A 52 -1.96 7.64 -41.95
C LYS A 52 -1.18 8.92 -41.67
N ASP A 53 -1.88 10.02 -41.43
CA ASP A 53 -1.26 11.32 -41.11
C ASP A 53 -0.55 11.31 -39.76
N PHE A 54 -0.99 10.47 -38.82
CA PHE A 54 -0.39 10.38 -37.49
C PHE A 54 1.04 9.84 -37.54
N HIS A 55 1.29 8.81 -38.36
CA HIS A 55 2.64 8.27 -38.53
C HIS A 55 3.60 9.30 -39.13
N GLN A 56 3.17 10.03 -40.17
CA GLN A 56 3.99 11.09 -40.76
C GLN A 56 4.24 12.24 -39.78
N ALA A 57 3.22 12.65 -39.02
CA ALA A 57 3.36 13.67 -37.99
C ALA A 57 4.33 13.21 -36.88
N THR A 58 4.35 11.92 -36.56
CA THR A 58 5.27 11.34 -35.56
C THR A 58 6.71 11.37 -36.06
N GLU A 59 6.96 11.01 -37.32
CA GLU A 59 8.31 11.10 -37.92
C GLU A 59 8.83 12.54 -37.95
N ARG A 60 7.96 13.52 -38.25
CA ARG A 60 8.31 14.94 -38.19
C ARG A 60 8.56 15.40 -36.76
N ALA A 61 7.75 14.94 -35.81
CA ALA A 61 7.91 15.24 -34.38
C ALA A 61 9.23 14.70 -33.80
N VAL A 62 9.70 13.53 -34.26
CA VAL A 62 11.03 13.00 -33.87
C VAL A 62 12.15 13.94 -34.34
N LYS A 63 12.05 14.49 -35.54
CA LYS A 63 13.03 15.44 -36.10
C LYS A 63 12.98 16.82 -35.42
N ASN A 64 11.81 17.23 -34.93
CA ASN A 64 11.62 18.49 -34.21
C ASN A 64 10.74 18.30 -32.95
N PRO A 65 11.34 17.91 -31.81
CA PRO A 65 10.60 17.58 -30.58
C PRO A 65 9.83 18.74 -29.95
N LEU A 66 10.21 19.98 -30.25
CA LEU A 66 9.55 21.20 -29.75
C LEU A 66 8.56 21.79 -30.77
N GLY A 67 8.47 21.18 -31.95
CA GLY A 67 7.63 21.61 -33.06
C GLY A 67 6.14 21.45 -32.80
N LYS A 68 5.33 22.06 -33.67
CA LYS A 68 3.86 22.03 -33.58
C LYS A 68 3.29 20.61 -33.65
N ASP A 69 3.84 19.76 -34.51
CA ASP A 69 3.42 18.37 -34.67
C ASP A 69 3.64 17.56 -33.38
N ALA A 70 4.81 17.72 -32.75
CA ALA A 70 5.13 17.07 -31.48
C ALA A 70 4.20 17.53 -30.36
N GLN A 71 3.93 18.84 -30.25
CA GLN A 71 2.98 19.37 -29.27
C GLN A 71 1.55 18.89 -29.51
N HIS A 72 1.12 18.79 -30.78
CA HIS A 72 -0.21 18.32 -31.14
C HIS A 72 -0.39 16.84 -30.77
N ILE A 73 0.59 16.00 -31.10
CA ILE A 73 0.61 14.59 -30.71
C ILE A 73 0.56 14.48 -29.19
N LEU A 74 1.44 15.19 -28.47
CA LEU A 74 1.49 15.14 -27.02
C LEU A 74 0.16 15.56 -26.39
N LYS A 75 -0.45 16.67 -26.83
CA LYS A 75 -1.75 17.11 -26.32
C LYS A 75 -2.86 16.08 -26.57
N SER A 76 -2.79 15.38 -27.70
CA SER A 76 -3.82 14.41 -28.10
C SER A 76 -3.64 13.07 -27.38
N THR A 77 -2.41 12.62 -27.13
CA THR A 77 -2.12 11.31 -26.53
C THR A 77 -1.93 11.36 -25.02
N ALA A 78 -1.44 12.48 -24.47
CA ALA A 78 -1.12 12.61 -23.04
C ALA A 78 -2.28 12.26 -22.10
N PRO A 79 -3.55 12.65 -22.36
CA PRO A 79 -4.66 12.27 -21.49
C PRO A 79 -4.82 10.75 -21.33
N TYR A 80 -4.59 9.99 -22.40
CA TYR A 80 -4.71 8.54 -22.42
C TYR A 80 -3.52 7.85 -21.74
N ILE A 81 -2.32 8.43 -21.86
CA ILE A 81 -1.11 7.95 -21.14
C ILE A 81 -1.23 8.27 -19.64
N GLN A 82 -1.70 9.47 -19.28
CA GLN A 82 -1.93 9.88 -17.89
C GLN A 82 -2.96 9.00 -17.20
N MET A 83 -3.98 8.57 -17.95
CA MET A 83 -5.02 7.68 -17.45
C MET A 83 -4.47 6.35 -16.91
N SER A 84 -3.51 5.73 -17.61
CA SER A 84 -2.89 4.48 -17.16
C SER A 84 -1.75 4.73 -16.17
N GLY A 85 -0.94 5.76 -16.42
CA GLY A 85 0.27 6.03 -15.64
C GLY A 85 0.00 6.45 -14.20
N LYS A 86 -1.14 7.04 -13.86
CA LYS A 86 -1.48 7.38 -12.47
C LYS A 86 -1.62 6.18 -11.53
N HIS A 87 -1.77 4.97 -12.07
CA HIS A 87 -1.80 3.72 -11.31
C HIS A 87 -0.43 3.03 -11.25
N VAL A 88 0.61 3.66 -11.80
CA VAL A 88 1.99 3.22 -11.67
C VAL A 88 2.59 3.81 -10.41
N ALA A 89 2.89 2.94 -9.45
CA ALA A 89 3.50 3.31 -8.18
C ALA A 89 4.78 4.12 -8.39
N PHE A 90 4.93 5.17 -7.60
CA PHE A 90 6.00 6.17 -7.59
C PHE A 90 6.16 6.98 -8.88
N SER A 91 5.20 6.92 -9.80
CA SER A 91 5.26 7.69 -11.05
C SER A 91 4.94 9.18 -10.82
N PRO A 92 5.43 10.09 -11.69
CA PRO A 92 5.00 11.49 -11.66
C PRO A 92 3.49 11.68 -11.80
N MET A 93 2.83 10.76 -12.53
CA MET A 93 1.39 10.80 -12.77
C MET A 93 0.59 10.41 -11.52
N GLU A 94 1.05 9.43 -10.74
CA GLU A 94 0.45 9.09 -9.43
C GLU A 94 0.57 10.27 -8.46
N ARG A 95 1.74 10.93 -8.42
CA ARG A 95 1.96 12.11 -7.56
C ARG A 95 1.00 13.26 -7.90
N ASN A 96 0.78 13.53 -9.19
CA ASN A 96 -0.17 14.55 -9.63
C ASN A 96 -1.62 14.20 -9.28
N ASP A 97 -2.01 12.93 -9.37
CA ASP A 97 -3.34 12.45 -8.95
C ASP A 97 -3.52 12.60 -7.43
N ALA A 98 -2.50 12.27 -6.65
CA ALA A 98 -2.50 12.45 -5.20
C ALA A 98 -2.65 13.92 -4.77
N MET A 99 -2.05 14.87 -5.49
CA MET A 99 -2.28 16.30 -5.24
C MET A 99 -3.76 16.68 -5.38
N THR A 100 -4.45 16.11 -6.37
CA THR A 100 -5.90 16.34 -6.55
C THR A 100 -6.69 15.85 -5.34
N SER A 101 -6.35 14.66 -4.82
CA SER A 101 -6.96 14.13 -3.59
C SER A 101 -6.64 15.00 -2.37
N LEU A 102 -5.40 15.48 -2.22
CA LEU A 102 -4.99 16.36 -1.12
C LEU A 102 -5.74 17.71 -1.16
N CYS A 103 -5.92 18.29 -2.34
CA CYS A 103 -6.72 19.50 -2.53
C CYS A 103 -8.18 19.26 -2.12
N ALA A 104 -8.77 18.13 -2.52
CA ALA A 104 -10.14 17.78 -2.13
C ALA A 104 -10.28 17.57 -0.61
N ILE A 105 -9.32 16.89 0.02
CA ILE A 105 -9.26 16.73 1.48
C ILE A 105 -9.16 18.10 2.15
N THR A 106 -8.31 18.99 1.64
CA THR A 106 -8.11 20.34 2.19
C THR A 106 -9.37 21.19 2.08
N GLN A 107 -10.10 21.11 0.97
CA GLN A 107 -11.38 21.80 0.81
C GLN A 107 -12.47 21.25 1.75
N ARG A 108 -12.47 19.94 2.00
CA ARG A 108 -13.49 19.28 2.83
C ARG A 108 -13.24 19.41 4.33
N TYR A 109 -11.99 19.30 4.76
CA TYR A 109 -11.59 19.18 6.16
C TYR A 109 -10.72 20.34 6.66
N GLY A 110 -10.35 21.27 5.77
CA GLY A 110 -9.39 22.34 6.06
C GLY A 110 -7.95 21.88 5.83
N THR A 111 -7.01 22.82 5.95
CA THR A 111 -5.57 22.56 5.78
C THR A 111 -5.09 21.54 6.83
N PRO A 112 -4.49 20.41 6.42
CA PRO A 112 -3.92 19.47 7.37
C PRO A 112 -2.80 20.18 8.14
N SER A 113 -2.92 20.24 9.46
CA SER A 113 -1.97 20.92 10.35
C SER A 113 -1.00 19.97 11.07
N VAL A 114 -1.25 18.66 10.99
CA VAL A 114 -0.46 17.65 11.69
C VAL A 114 -0.10 16.52 10.72
N PHE A 115 1.18 16.25 10.61
CA PHE A 115 1.70 15.04 9.97
C PHE A 115 2.10 14.05 11.07
N LEU A 116 1.22 13.07 11.34
CA LEU A 116 1.47 12.06 12.37
C LEU A 116 2.20 10.87 11.77
N THR A 117 3.44 10.63 12.20
CA THR A 117 4.17 9.40 11.91
C THR A 117 4.04 8.46 13.10
N VAL A 118 3.55 7.24 12.87
CA VAL A 118 3.41 6.21 13.90
C VAL A 118 4.34 5.05 13.54
N SER A 119 5.26 4.73 14.44
CA SER A 119 6.18 3.60 14.30
C SER A 119 5.98 2.69 15.51
N PRO A 120 5.01 1.76 15.46
CA PRO A 120 4.82 0.81 16.56
C PRO A 120 6.05 -0.10 16.65
N ASP A 121 6.46 -0.43 17.88
CA ASP A 121 7.48 -1.44 18.09
C ASP A 121 6.94 -2.78 17.59
N ASP A 122 7.60 -3.37 16.59
CA ASP A 122 7.25 -4.65 16.01
C ASP A 122 8.09 -5.79 16.59
N THR A 123 9.25 -5.48 17.18
CA THR A 123 10.24 -6.46 17.61
C THR A 123 9.84 -7.10 18.93
N HIS A 124 9.42 -6.30 19.92
CA HIS A 124 9.04 -6.80 21.25
C HIS A 124 7.53 -7.02 21.39
N HIS A 125 6.76 -6.83 20.31
CA HIS A 125 5.31 -6.96 20.37
C HIS A 125 4.91 -8.44 20.51
N PRO A 126 4.19 -8.86 21.57
CA PRO A 126 3.90 -10.28 21.83
C PRO A 126 3.14 -10.97 20.69
N LEU A 127 2.21 -10.26 20.05
CA LEU A 127 1.50 -10.75 18.86
C LEU A 127 2.43 -10.98 17.66
N THR A 128 3.41 -10.10 17.40
CA THR A 128 4.36 -10.27 16.28
C THR A 128 5.18 -11.53 16.51
N LEU A 129 5.74 -11.68 17.71
CA LEU A 129 6.52 -12.86 18.10
C LEU A 129 5.69 -14.14 17.93
N ARG A 130 4.47 -14.15 18.47
CA ARG A 130 3.56 -15.31 18.36
C ARG A 130 3.25 -15.70 16.92
N ILE A 131 3.07 -14.74 16.01
CA ILE A 131 2.81 -15.02 14.58
C ILE A 131 4.08 -15.52 13.88
N ALA A 132 5.25 -15.00 14.25
CA ALA A 132 6.52 -15.37 13.65
C ALA A 132 6.97 -16.80 14.00
N PHE A 133 6.55 -17.32 15.15
CA PHE A 133 6.85 -18.69 15.56
C PHE A 133 6.10 -19.73 14.71
N PRO A 134 6.79 -20.79 14.28
CA PRO A 134 6.13 -21.88 13.57
C PRO A 134 5.22 -22.64 14.53
N SER A 135 3.97 -22.89 14.11
CA SER A 135 3.06 -23.71 14.91
C SER A 135 3.29 -25.19 14.66
N THR A 136 3.55 -25.98 15.69
CA THR A 136 3.67 -27.45 15.57
C THR A 136 2.42 -28.17 16.06
N SER A 137 1.56 -27.49 16.82
CA SER A 137 0.36 -28.04 17.46
C SER A 137 -0.63 -26.93 17.78
N ASN A 138 -1.92 -27.28 17.85
CA ASN A 138 -2.98 -26.36 18.29
C ASN A 138 -3.06 -26.21 19.82
N VAL A 139 -2.25 -26.97 20.57
CA VAL A 139 -2.31 -27.00 22.04
C VAL A 139 -1.10 -26.33 22.68
N LYS A 140 0.05 -26.33 21.99
CA LYS A 140 1.31 -25.75 22.49
C LYS A 140 1.51 -24.33 21.96
N PHE A 141 2.51 -23.64 22.48
CA PHE A 141 2.96 -22.39 21.88
C PHE A 141 3.29 -22.62 20.39
N PRO A 142 2.91 -21.71 19.48
CA PRO A 142 2.32 -20.37 19.65
C PRO A 142 0.79 -20.31 19.75
N ALA A 143 0.05 -21.43 19.68
CA ALA A 143 -1.41 -21.43 19.68
C ALA A 143 -2.02 -21.02 21.04
N LYS A 144 -1.38 -21.41 22.15
CA LYS A 144 -1.77 -21.03 23.52
C LYS A 144 -0.61 -20.33 24.25
N PRO A 145 -0.61 -18.99 24.38
CA PRO A 145 0.50 -18.23 24.95
C PRO A 145 0.26 -17.83 26.43
N GLU A 146 -0.21 -18.76 27.28
CA GLU A 146 -0.72 -18.44 28.63
C GLU A 146 0.26 -17.69 29.53
N LYS A 147 1.57 -17.99 29.46
CA LYS A 147 2.64 -17.34 30.25
C LYS A 147 3.68 -16.61 29.42
N PHE A 148 3.43 -16.46 28.12
CA PHE A 148 4.42 -15.91 27.19
C PHE A 148 4.69 -14.42 27.46
N ILE A 149 3.66 -13.66 27.79
CA ILE A 149 3.79 -12.22 28.10
C ILE A 149 4.58 -12.04 29.40
N GLU A 150 4.32 -12.88 30.41
CA GLU A 150 5.06 -12.85 31.69
C GLU A 150 6.54 -13.15 31.47
N ALA A 151 6.86 -14.14 30.62
CA ALA A 151 8.24 -14.47 30.27
C ALA A 151 8.96 -13.32 29.53
N LEU A 152 8.26 -12.62 28.64
CA LEU A 152 8.81 -11.43 27.97
C LEU A 152 9.06 -10.27 28.96
N ILE A 153 8.16 -10.06 29.93
CA ILE A 153 8.32 -9.01 30.95
C ILE A 153 9.49 -9.32 31.89
N ASN A 154 9.70 -10.60 32.20
CA ASN A 154 10.80 -11.05 33.06
C ASN A 154 12.15 -11.15 32.35
N GLU A 155 12.20 -10.89 31.04
CA GLU A 155 13.41 -11.03 30.20
C GLU A 155 14.00 -12.45 30.26
N ASP A 156 13.14 -13.47 30.32
CA ASP A 156 13.55 -14.87 30.31
C ASP A 156 14.32 -15.20 29.01
N GLU A 157 15.33 -16.07 29.07
CA GLU A 157 16.11 -16.46 27.88
C GLU A 157 15.42 -17.53 27.03
N GLU A 158 14.52 -18.31 27.64
CA GLU A 158 13.80 -19.43 27.03
C GLU A 158 12.34 -19.53 27.49
N TYR A 159 11.45 -19.89 26.57
CA TYR A 159 10.05 -20.18 26.84
C TYR A 159 9.59 -21.37 26.00
N ASP A 160 9.01 -22.40 26.63
CA ASP A 160 8.48 -23.60 25.97
C ASP A 160 9.46 -24.23 24.94
N GLN A 161 10.73 -24.40 25.33
CA GLN A 161 11.82 -24.95 24.50
C GLN A 161 12.24 -24.06 23.31
N VAL A 162 11.85 -22.79 23.34
CA VAL A 162 12.20 -21.81 22.31
C VAL A 162 13.01 -20.68 22.93
N SER A 163 14.14 -20.33 22.32
CA SER A 163 14.92 -19.18 22.78
C SER A 163 14.17 -17.88 22.49
N ILE A 164 13.98 -17.08 23.55
CA ILE A 164 13.39 -15.74 23.52
C ILE A 164 14.41 -14.67 23.93
N SER A 165 15.71 -15.02 23.90
CA SER A 165 16.78 -14.03 24.00
C SER A 165 16.60 -12.89 23.00
N GLN A 166 17.07 -11.69 23.34
CA GLN A 166 16.92 -10.51 22.48
C GLN A 166 17.44 -10.75 21.05
N LEU A 167 18.59 -11.41 20.92
CA LEU A 167 19.15 -11.76 19.61
C LEU A 167 18.26 -12.75 18.83
N ALA A 168 17.69 -13.76 19.50
CA ALA A 168 16.80 -14.72 18.88
C ALA A 168 15.50 -14.06 18.42
N ILE A 169 14.94 -13.15 19.22
CA ILE A 169 13.77 -12.35 18.88
C ILE A 169 14.03 -11.50 17.63
N HIS A 170 15.11 -10.70 17.61
CA HIS A 170 15.44 -9.86 16.45
C HIS A 170 15.61 -10.68 15.17
N LYS A 171 16.30 -11.82 15.26
CA LYS A 171 16.46 -12.74 14.14
C LYS A 171 15.11 -13.29 13.65
N LEU A 172 14.27 -13.74 14.57
CA LEU A 172 12.96 -14.31 14.26
C LEU A 172 12.05 -13.32 13.52
N VAL A 173 12.00 -12.08 13.99
CA VAL A 173 11.19 -11.00 13.39
C VAL A 173 11.75 -10.63 12.02
N THR A 174 13.07 -10.54 11.88
CA THR A 174 13.74 -10.28 10.59
C THR A 174 13.43 -11.37 9.56
N ASP A 175 13.44 -12.64 9.98
CA ASP A 175 13.13 -13.79 9.12
C ASP A 175 11.63 -13.89 8.77
N SER A 176 10.76 -13.18 9.49
CA SER A 176 9.30 -13.28 9.37
C SER A 176 8.65 -11.91 9.15
N PRO A 177 8.93 -11.22 8.02
CA PRO A 177 8.44 -9.86 7.76
C PRO A 177 6.90 -9.76 7.71
N HIS A 178 6.22 -10.86 7.42
CA HIS A 178 4.77 -10.92 7.41
C HIS A 178 4.14 -10.74 8.79
N ALA A 179 4.84 -11.17 9.85
CA ALA A 179 4.35 -11.05 11.21
C ALA A 179 4.28 -9.57 11.61
N SER A 180 5.37 -8.83 11.42
CA SER A 180 5.41 -7.37 11.62
C SER A 180 4.38 -6.65 10.76
N ALA A 181 4.29 -6.97 9.46
CA ALA A 181 3.33 -6.33 8.57
C ALA A 181 1.87 -6.54 9.00
N THR A 182 1.55 -7.74 9.52
CA THR A 182 0.19 -8.08 9.98
C THR A 182 -0.18 -7.31 11.24
N VAL A 183 0.73 -7.26 12.22
CA VAL A 183 0.52 -6.52 13.46
C VAL A 183 0.46 -5.02 13.21
N PHE A 184 1.36 -4.49 12.38
CA PHE A 184 1.33 -3.09 11.95
C PHE A 184 -0.03 -2.73 11.35
N LYS A 185 -0.55 -3.56 10.43
CA LYS A 185 -1.86 -3.34 9.82
C LYS A 185 -2.97 -3.28 10.88
N LEU A 186 -2.99 -4.24 11.81
CA LEU A 186 -3.99 -4.31 12.89
C LEU A 186 -3.93 -3.07 13.80
N ILE A 187 -2.72 -2.64 14.17
CA ILE A 187 -2.50 -1.44 14.96
C ILE A 187 -3.02 -0.20 14.21
N MET A 188 -2.70 -0.06 12.92
CA MET A 188 -3.13 1.08 12.10
C MET A 188 -4.65 1.15 11.92
N GLU A 189 -5.33 0.01 11.78
CA GLU A 189 -6.79 -0.06 11.72
C GLU A 189 -7.42 0.44 13.04
N ILE A 190 -6.88 0.02 14.18
CA ILE A 190 -7.34 0.46 15.51
C ILE A 190 -7.13 1.97 15.69
N TYR A 191 -5.95 2.48 15.33
CA TYR A 191 -5.66 3.92 15.41
C TYR A 191 -6.62 4.74 14.55
N SER A 192 -6.88 4.32 13.32
CA SER A 192 -7.75 5.02 12.39
C SER A 192 -9.18 5.15 12.93
N VAL A 193 -9.73 4.07 13.51
CA VAL A 193 -11.07 4.07 14.11
C VAL A 193 -11.14 4.99 15.32
N ASN A 194 -10.15 4.94 16.22
CA ASN A 194 -10.13 5.74 17.44
C ASN A 194 -9.94 7.22 17.14
N TYR A 195 -9.09 7.57 16.18
CA TYR A 195 -8.85 8.94 15.76
C TYR A 195 -10.10 9.57 15.14
N SER A 196 -10.81 8.83 14.29
CA SER A 196 -12.08 9.29 13.72
C SER A 196 -13.14 9.56 14.80
N LYS A 197 -13.25 8.69 15.81
CA LYS A 197 -14.19 8.89 16.94
C LYS A 197 -13.83 10.12 17.78
N TYR A 198 -12.54 10.36 18.01
CA TYR A 198 -12.07 11.49 18.80
C TYR A 198 -12.38 12.84 18.11
N HIS A 199 -12.09 12.95 16.82
CA HIS A 199 -12.39 14.16 16.04
C HIS A 199 -13.88 14.46 15.93
N TYR A 200 -14.70 13.42 15.71
CA TYR A 200 -16.15 13.59 15.67
C TYR A 200 -16.70 14.16 16.99
N ARG A 201 -16.25 13.63 18.13
CA ARG A 201 -16.64 14.15 19.47
C ARG A 201 -16.16 15.58 19.70
N ARG A 202 -14.96 15.93 19.23
CA ARG A 202 -14.41 17.30 19.37
C ARG A 202 -15.19 18.30 18.53
N GLN A 203 -15.58 17.95 17.30
CA GLN A 203 -16.44 18.79 16.49
C GLN A 203 -17.81 18.98 17.13
N GLN A 204 -18.47 17.92 17.61
CA GLN A 204 -19.75 18.05 18.31
C GLN A 204 -19.68 18.96 19.54
N LYS A 205 -18.62 18.85 20.36
CA LYS A 205 -18.41 19.75 21.50
C LYS A 205 -18.18 21.19 21.08
N ASN A 206 -17.40 21.44 20.03
CA ASN A 206 -17.18 22.81 19.53
C ASN A 206 -18.46 23.42 18.96
N TYR A 207 -19.34 22.64 18.32
CA TYR A 207 -20.66 23.12 17.88
C TYR A 207 -21.64 23.37 19.04
N ALA A 208 -21.48 22.70 20.18
CA ALA A 208 -22.30 22.90 21.37
C ALA A 208 -21.89 24.14 22.20
N ILE A 209 -20.70 24.69 21.99
CA ILE A 209 -20.18 25.88 22.70
C ILE A 209 -20.50 27.19 21.93
N ILE A 210 -20.92 27.08 20.67
CA ILE A 210 -21.24 28.23 19.78
C ILE A 210 -22.77 28.47 19.70
N LYS A 211 -23.58 27.82 20.55
CA LYS A 211 -25.00 28.11 20.77
C LYS A 211 -25.23 28.53 22.20
#